data_AF-A0A8H2VJN2-F1
#
_entry.id   AF-A0A8H2VJN2-F1
#
_cell.length_a   1.000
_cell.length_b   1.000
_cell.length_c   1.000
_cell.angle_alpha   90.00
_cell.angle_beta   90.00
_cell.angle_gamma   90.00
#
_symmetry.space_group_name_H-M   'P 1'
#
loop_
_entity.id
_entity.type
_entity.pdbx_description
1 polymer ?
#
loop_
_entity_poly.entity_id
_entity_poly.type
_entity_poly.pdbx_seq_one_letter_code
_entity_poly.pdbx_strand_id
1 'polypeptide(L)'
;MGSNEETFEASYAINTPKDVNETVVKQCLPIDLFQSYEVDSKRKMVGITSGVAPSDIISAFQKYGMDAILRGSGKPNSSAVTILEDFSQQVGSTVEGLVRIVQVTDSKTLFDITINGADLPAGNYSVAINENGDISKGLQSTGNAFFKFPETLKCLKQADGIVTGHAFWSGSMKAWEIIGRSIVLKELTTDGPGKEIGGVIARSAGAWENDKQVCACTGKTVWQERKDAREQNIN
;
A
#
# COMPACT_ATOMS: atom_id res chain seq x y z
N MET A 1 22.00 26.11 -5.76
CA MET A 1 22.29 24.76 -6.30
C MET A 1 21.14 23.88 -5.88
N GLY A 2 20.16 23.71 -6.78
CA GLY A 2 18.96 22.92 -6.48
C GLY A 2 19.32 21.46 -6.32
N SER A 3 18.81 20.82 -5.27
CA SER A 3 18.77 19.37 -5.18
C SER A 3 18.12 18.84 -6.46
N ASN A 4 18.85 18.07 -7.27
CA ASN A 4 18.23 17.23 -8.28
C ASN A 4 17.34 16.25 -7.51
N GLU A 5 16.05 16.57 -7.36
CA GLU A 5 15.07 15.61 -6.85
C GLU A 5 15.05 14.43 -7.82
N GLU A 6 15.43 13.26 -7.32
CA GLU A 6 15.48 12.04 -8.09
C GLU A 6 14.07 11.74 -8.61
N THR A 7 13.86 11.86 -9.93
CA THR A 7 12.58 11.54 -10.55
C THR A 7 12.43 10.03 -10.69
N PHE A 8 11.20 9.55 -10.58
CA PHE A 8 10.90 8.14 -10.74
C PHE A 8 9.61 7.94 -11.53
N GLU A 9 9.50 6.79 -12.19
CA GLU A 9 8.31 6.38 -12.92
C GLU A 9 7.40 5.54 -12.02
N ALA A 10 6.13 5.92 -11.94
CA ALA A 10 5.09 5.18 -11.24
C ALA A 10 3.81 5.13 -12.08
N SER A 11 3.14 3.99 -12.06
CA SER A 11 1.87 3.78 -12.76
C SER A 11 0.71 3.70 -11.76
N TYR A 12 -0.39 4.37 -12.09
CA TYR A 12 -1.57 4.48 -11.26
C TYR A 12 -2.79 3.97 -12.04
N ALA A 13 -3.54 3.06 -11.44
CA ALA A 13 -4.87 2.71 -11.91
C ALA A 13 -5.88 3.71 -11.32
N ILE A 14 -6.78 4.25 -12.15
CA ILE A 14 -7.75 5.26 -11.73
C ILE A 14 -9.16 4.66 -11.77
N ASN A 15 -9.79 4.48 -10.60
CA ASN A 15 -11.22 4.20 -10.51
C ASN A 15 -11.99 5.50 -10.66
N THR A 16 -12.82 5.55 -11.68
CA THR A 16 -13.77 6.65 -11.81
C THR A 16 -14.83 6.26 -12.82
N PRO A 17 -16.11 6.67 -12.62
CA PRO A 17 -17.12 6.61 -13.66
C PRO A 17 -16.85 7.62 -14.78
N LYS A 18 -16.00 8.63 -14.55
CA LYS A 18 -15.59 9.63 -15.56
C LYS A 18 -14.60 9.03 -16.54
N ASP A 19 -14.44 9.68 -17.70
CA ASP A 19 -13.35 9.36 -18.61
C ASP A 19 -12.00 9.81 -18.03
N VAL A 20 -10.97 8.99 -18.23
CA VAL A 20 -9.59 9.32 -17.85
C VAL A 20 -8.85 9.70 -19.13
N ASN A 21 -8.62 11.00 -19.32
CA ASN A 21 -7.89 11.54 -20.46
C ASN A 21 -6.87 12.59 -19.99
N GLU A 22 -6.04 13.08 -20.90
CA GLU A 22 -5.03 14.08 -20.56
C GLU A 22 -5.63 15.31 -19.88
N THR A 23 -6.76 15.84 -20.37
CA THR A 23 -7.40 17.03 -19.77
C THR A 23 -7.76 16.81 -18.29
N VAL A 24 -8.29 15.64 -17.94
CA VAL A 24 -8.63 15.30 -16.56
C VAL A 24 -7.38 15.15 -15.70
N VAL A 25 -6.35 14.47 -16.21
CA VAL A 25 -5.07 14.31 -15.50
C VAL A 25 -4.41 15.66 -15.23
N LYS A 26 -4.43 16.57 -16.23
CA LYS A 26 -3.95 17.95 -16.13
C LYS A 26 -4.68 18.79 -15.09
N GLN A 27 -5.98 18.56 -14.89
CA GLN A 27 -6.75 19.25 -13.85
C GLN A 27 -6.40 18.73 -12.45
N CYS A 28 -6.16 17.42 -12.34
CA CYS A 28 -5.90 16.78 -11.05
C CYS A 28 -4.50 17.07 -10.55
N LEU A 29 -3.53 17.07 -11.45
CA LEU A 29 -2.13 17.08 -11.10
C LEU A 29 -1.47 18.39 -11.55
N PRO A 30 -0.70 19.07 -10.69
CA PRO A 30 0.06 20.26 -11.09
C PRO A 30 1.19 19.87 -12.06
N ILE A 31 0.91 19.96 -13.36
CA ILE A 31 1.74 19.38 -14.44
C ILE A 31 3.19 19.90 -14.40
N ASP A 32 3.37 21.12 -13.94
CA ASP A 32 4.66 21.81 -13.86
C ASP A 32 5.67 21.13 -12.91
N LEU A 33 5.20 20.19 -12.07
CA LEU A 33 6.03 19.39 -11.17
C LEU A 33 6.39 18.00 -11.74
N PHE A 34 5.93 17.67 -12.95
CA PHE A 34 6.19 16.36 -13.57
C PHE A 34 7.12 16.48 -14.78
N GLN A 35 7.97 15.47 -14.94
CA GLN A 35 8.85 15.36 -16.09
C GLN A 35 8.09 14.82 -17.31
N SER A 36 7.23 13.82 -17.11
CA SER A 36 6.33 13.31 -18.14
C SER A 36 5.13 12.60 -17.52
N TYR A 37 4.06 12.45 -18.31
CA TYR A 37 2.92 11.59 -17.98
C TYR A 37 2.39 10.94 -19.26
N GLU A 38 1.84 9.74 -19.09
CA GLU A 38 1.19 8.97 -20.16
C GLU A 38 -0.18 8.52 -19.67
N VAL A 39 -1.19 8.63 -20.53
CA VAL A 39 -2.56 8.27 -20.18
C VAL A 39 -3.06 7.17 -21.11
N ASP A 40 -3.34 6.00 -20.55
CA ASP A 40 -4.10 4.95 -21.23
C ASP A 40 -5.57 5.06 -20.81
N SER A 41 -6.35 5.78 -21.61
CA SER A 41 -7.78 5.99 -21.37
C SER A 41 -8.59 4.69 -21.41
N LYS A 42 -8.15 3.67 -22.18
CA LYS A 42 -8.87 2.41 -22.30
C LYS A 42 -8.73 1.58 -21.04
N ARG A 43 -7.53 1.54 -20.47
CA ARG A 43 -7.23 0.81 -19.22
C ARG A 43 -7.43 1.66 -17.96
N LYS A 44 -7.73 2.95 -18.11
CA LYS A 44 -7.78 3.95 -17.02
C LYS A 44 -6.49 3.95 -16.20
N MET A 45 -5.36 3.90 -16.88
CA MET A 45 -4.02 3.91 -16.30
C MET A 45 -3.34 5.24 -16.60
N VAL A 46 -2.60 5.76 -15.63
CA VAL A 46 -1.76 6.95 -15.76
C VAL A 46 -0.35 6.60 -15.33
N GLY A 47 0.60 6.70 -16.25
CA GLY A 47 2.03 6.66 -15.94
C GLY A 47 2.53 8.07 -15.65
N ILE A 48 3.29 8.27 -14.58
CA ILE A 48 3.83 9.57 -14.19
C ILE A 48 5.31 9.41 -13.86
N THR A 49 6.13 10.26 -14.47
CA THR A 49 7.55 10.42 -14.11
C THR A 49 7.74 11.73 -13.40
N SER A 50 8.10 11.70 -12.11
CA SER A 50 8.26 12.91 -11.31
C SER A 50 9.07 12.70 -10.04
N GLY A 51 9.42 13.80 -9.36
CA GLY A 51 9.94 13.78 -7.98
C GLY A 51 8.84 13.81 -6.91
N VAL A 52 7.57 13.96 -7.31
CA VAL A 52 6.43 14.12 -6.40
C VAL A 52 6.10 12.80 -5.72
N ALA A 53 5.87 12.82 -4.40
CA ALA A 53 5.55 11.61 -3.65
C ALA A 53 4.24 10.98 -4.17
N PRO A 54 4.15 9.64 -4.32
CA PRO A 54 2.93 9.03 -4.84
C PRO A 54 1.70 9.19 -3.96
N SER A 55 1.89 9.42 -2.65
CA SER A 55 0.82 9.85 -1.74
C SER A 55 0.16 11.15 -2.20
N ASP A 56 0.94 12.12 -2.67
CA ASP A 56 0.44 13.42 -3.12
C ASP A 56 -0.31 13.27 -4.43
N ILE A 57 0.21 12.43 -5.34
CA ILE A 57 -0.47 12.09 -6.60
C ILE A 57 -1.81 11.39 -6.34
N ILE A 58 -1.85 10.41 -5.43
CA ILE A 58 -3.08 9.71 -5.06
C ILE A 58 -4.07 10.70 -4.43
N SER A 59 -3.62 11.54 -3.50
CA SER A 59 -4.44 12.56 -2.84
C SER A 59 -4.99 13.58 -3.84
N ALA A 60 -4.21 13.95 -4.85
CA ALA A 60 -4.61 14.87 -5.90
C ALA A 60 -5.75 14.30 -6.75
N PHE A 61 -5.67 13.04 -7.17
CA PHE A 61 -6.80 12.37 -7.84
C PHE A 61 -8.04 12.28 -6.95
N GLN A 62 -7.86 11.97 -5.66
CA GLN A 62 -8.97 11.85 -4.70
C GLN A 62 -9.72 13.17 -4.49
N LYS A 63 -9.03 14.32 -4.47
CA LYS A 63 -9.66 15.65 -4.40
C LYS A 63 -10.64 15.93 -5.55
N TYR A 64 -10.44 15.28 -6.69
CA TYR A 64 -11.32 15.36 -7.87
C TYR A 64 -12.37 14.24 -7.94
N GLY A 65 -12.50 13.46 -6.86
CA GLY A 65 -13.44 12.35 -6.75
C GLY A 65 -13.00 11.11 -7.52
N MET A 66 -11.71 10.96 -7.81
CA MET A 66 -11.16 9.79 -8.50
C MET A 66 -10.25 8.99 -7.58
N ASP A 67 -10.37 7.68 -7.64
CA ASP A 67 -9.58 6.81 -6.77
C ASP A 67 -8.35 6.29 -7.49
N ALA A 68 -7.17 6.78 -7.12
CA ALA A 68 -5.92 6.29 -7.70
C ALA A 68 -5.30 5.19 -6.82
N ILE A 69 -4.84 4.12 -7.46
CA ILE A 69 -4.10 3.03 -6.84
C ILE A 69 -2.74 2.91 -7.53
N LEU A 70 -1.67 2.95 -6.74
CA LEU A 70 -0.32 2.67 -7.21
C LEU A 70 -0.21 1.20 -7.66
N ARG A 71 0.24 0.96 -8.90
CA ARG A 71 0.35 -0.37 -9.52
C ARG A 71 1.79 -0.86 -9.67
N GLY A 72 2.79 0.03 -9.65
CA GLY A 72 4.19 -0.34 -9.80
C GLY A 72 5.01 0.70 -10.58
N SER A 73 6.27 0.37 -10.88
CA SER A 73 7.26 1.25 -11.53
C SER A 73 7.76 0.72 -12.88
N GLY A 74 6.98 -0.15 -13.53
CA GLY A 74 7.29 -0.75 -14.85
C GLY A 74 8.53 -1.65 -14.95
N LYS A 75 9.39 -1.69 -13.93
CA LYS A 75 10.58 -2.56 -13.86
C LYS A 75 10.23 -3.95 -13.30
N PRO A 76 10.85 -5.03 -13.81
CA PRO A 76 10.67 -6.36 -13.25
C PRO A 76 11.24 -6.46 -11.84
N ASN A 77 10.61 -7.25 -10.97
CA ASN A 77 10.99 -7.44 -9.55
C ASN A 77 11.04 -6.14 -8.71
N SER A 78 10.38 -5.07 -9.13
CA SER A 78 10.31 -3.82 -8.36
C SER A 78 9.11 -3.78 -7.41
N SER A 79 8.23 -4.77 -7.43
CA SER A 79 6.97 -4.77 -6.71
C SER A 79 6.85 -5.96 -5.77
N ALA A 80 6.26 -5.73 -4.61
CA ALA A 80 5.98 -6.75 -3.61
C ALA A 80 4.65 -6.45 -2.91
N VAL A 81 4.13 -7.45 -2.22
CA VAL A 81 2.88 -7.36 -1.48
C VAL A 81 2.98 -8.15 -0.19
N THR A 82 2.32 -7.68 0.86
CA THR A 82 2.15 -8.41 2.12
C THR A 82 0.68 -8.38 2.50
N ILE A 83 0.10 -9.55 2.72
CA ILE A 83 -1.22 -9.67 3.33
C ILE A 83 -1.01 -9.70 4.84
N LEU A 84 -1.75 -8.86 5.57
CA LEU A 84 -1.65 -8.75 7.01
C LEU A 84 -2.72 -9.61 7.66
N GLU A 85 -2.27 -10.58 8.45
CA GLU A 85 -3.12 -11.56 9.14
C GLU A 85 -2.75 -11.63 10.61
N ASP A 86 -3.71 -12.06 11.43
CA ASP A 86 -3.48 -12.43 12.82
C ASP A 86 -3.05 -13.91 12.89
N PHE A 87 -1.84 -14.16 13.39
CA PHE A 87 -1.27 -15.49 13.56
C PHE A 87 -1.40 -16.05 14.98
N SER A 88 -2.18 -15.40 15.86
CA SER A 88 -2.44 -15.91 17.21
C SER A 88 -3.37 -17.13 17.23
N GLN A 89 -4.17 -17.32 16.18
CA GLN A 89 -5.09 -18.45 16.04
C GLN A 89 -4.56 -19.47 15.02
N GLN A 90 -4.62 -20.77 15.34
CA GLN A 90 -4.11 -21.85 14.48
C GLN A 90 -5.01 -22.16 13.28
N VAL A 91 -6.25 -21.66 13.24
CA VAL A 91 -7.22 -21.93 12.15
C VAL A 91 -8.06 -20.68 11.89
N GLY A 92 -8.15 -20.28 10.62
CA GLY A 92 -9.08 -19.23 10.17
C GLY A 92 -8.58 -17.80 10.32
N SER A 93 -7.31 -17.53 9.99
CA SER A 93 -6.79 -16.16 9.98
C SER A 93 -7.63 -15.25 9.09
N THR A 94 -8.13 -14.17 9.67
CA THR A 94 -8.79 -13.09 8.96
C THR A 94 -7.74 -12.18 8.36
N VAL A 95 -7.98 -11.74 7.13
CA VAL A 95 -7.17 -10.70 6.50
C VAL A 95 -7.58 -9.37 7.13
N GLU A 96 -6.64 -8.74 7.82
CA GLU A 96 -6.84 -7.48 8.54
C GLU A 96 -6.23 -6.28 7.79
N GLY A 97 -5.48 -6.54 6.70
CA GLY A 97 -4.90 -5.48 5.90
C GLY A 97 -4.01 -5.94 4.75
N LEU A 98 -3.46 -4.96 4.05
CA LEU A 98 -2.61 -5.15 2.87
C LEU A 98 -1.50 -4.09 2.86
N VAL A 99 -0.28 -4.51 2.56
CA VAL A 99 0.84 -3.62 2.23
C VAL A 99 1.23 -3.82 0.78
N ARG A 100 1.13 -2.78 -0.04
CA ARG A 100 1.67 -2.75 -1.40
C ARG A 100 3.02 -2.06 -1.39
N ILE A 101 4.00 -2.68 -2.04
CA ILE A 101 5.39 -2.25 -2.00
C ILE A 101 5.86 -2.02 -3.42
N VAL A 102 6.39 -0.84 -3.69
CA VAL A 102 6.90 -0.47 -5.01
C VAL A 102 8.23 0.25 -4.88
N GLN A 103 9.29 -0.37 -5.39
CA GLN A 103 10.57 0.28 -5.58
C GLN A 103 10.49 1.24 -6.76
N VAL A 104 10.77 2.51 -6.51
CA VAL A 104 10.67 3.59 -7.50
C VAL A 104 12.03 4.07 -8.00
N THR A 105 13.07 3.99 -7.15
CA THR A 105 14.47 4.23 -7.54
C THR A 105 15.36 3.12 -6.98
N ASP A 106 16.67 3.14 -7.26
CA ASP A 106 17.60 2.16 -6.70
C ASP A 106 17.81 2.32 -5.19
N SER A 107 17.40 3.46 -4.63
CA SER A 107 17.55 3.82 -3.22
C SER A 107 16.22 4.00 -2.50
N LYS A 108 15.07 3.97 -3.19
CA LYS A 108 13.76 4.32 -2.62
C LYS A 108 12.69 3.29 -2.94
N THR A 109 12.10 2.75 -1.89
CA THR A 109 10.92 1.88 -1.94
C THR A 109 9.77 2.50 -1.18
N LEU A 110 8.56 2.38 -1.73
CA LEU A 110 7.33 2.95 -1.22
C LEU A 110 6.43 1.85 -0.67
N PHE A 111 5.70 2.17 0.39
CA PHE A 111 4.84 1.27 1.13
C PHE A 111 3.46 1.93 1.27
N ASP A 112 2.48 1.41 0.54
CA ASP A 112 1.05 1.74 0.68
C ASP A 112 0.43 0.71 1.63
N ILE A 113 0.19 1.14 2.87
CA ILE A 113 -0.33 0.30 3.96
C ILE A 113 -1.81 0.64 4.13
N THR A 114 -2.67 -0.38 4.01
CA THR A 114 -4.10 -0.27 4.25
C THR A 114 -4.53 -1.30 5.29
N ILE A 115 -5.24 -0.86 6.31
CA ILE A 115 -5.84 -1.69 7.36
C ILE A 115 -7.35 -1.64 7.20
N ASN A 116 -7.95 -2.82 7.26
CA ASN A 116 -9.38 -3.04 7.26
C ASN A 116 -9.64 -4.31 8.06
N GLY A 117 -9.79 -4.14 9.37
CA GLY A 117 -9.81 -5.22 10.32
C GLY A 117 -10.97 -5.12 11.29
N ALA A 118 -11.86 -6.11 11.29
CA ALA A 118 -13.03 -6.11 12.18
C ALA A 118 -12.65 -6.42 13.64
N ASP A 119 -11.59 -7.23 13.84
CA ASP A 119 -11.16 -7.70 15.14
C ASP A 119 -9.90 -6.98 15.66
N LEU A 120 -9.52 -5.86 15.02
CA LEU A 120 -8.43 -5.01 15.47
C LEU A 120 -8.89 -4.00 16.51
N PRO A 121 -8.09 -3.75 17.57
CA PRO A 121 -8.25 -2.57 18.41
C PRO A 121 -7.98 -1.28 17.63
N ALA A 122 -8.79 -0.25 17.87
CA ALA A 122 -8.47 1.10 17.42
C ALA A 122 -7.33 1.66 18.27
N GLY A 123 -6.36 2.32 17.63
CA GLY A 123 -5.14 2.77 18.28
C GLY A 123 -4.03 3.09 17.31
N ASN A 124 -2.84 3.32 17.84
CA ASN A 124 -1.65 3.53 17.03
C ASN A 124 -0.88 2.21 16.90
N TYR A 125 -0.39 1.92 15.71
CA TYR A 125 0.39 0.72 15.42
C TYR A 125 1.80 1.13 15.02
N SER A 126 2.80 0.51 15.64
CA SER A 126 4.16 0.52 15.11
C SER A 126 4.26 -0.45 13.94
N VAL A 127 5.10 -0.13 12.96
CA VAL A 127 5.30 -0.96 11.77
C VAL A 127 6.78 -1.23 11.58
N ALA A 128 7.12 -2.49 11.35
CA ALA A 128 8.49 -2.90 11.10
C ALA A 128 8.57 -4.00 10.04
N ILE A 129 9.68 -4.01 9.30
CA ILE A 129 10.12 -5.15 8.52
C ILE A 129 11.03 -5.97 9.43
N ASN A 130 10.74 -7.25 9.63
CA ASN A 130 11.55 -8.14 10.44
C ASN A 130 12.54 -8.94 9.58
N GLU A 131 13.51 -9.59 10.22
CA GLU A 131 14.60 -10.27 9.55
C GLU A 131 14.13 -11.44 8.67
N ASN A 132 13.13 -12.21 9.12
CA ASN A 132 12.71 -13.45 8.49
C ASN A 132 11.22 -13.44 8.14
N GLY A 133 10.86 -14.12 7.05
CA GLY A 133 9.49 -14.48 6.71
C GLY A 133 9.03 -15.81 7.33
N ASP A 134 9.66 -16.27 8.41
CA ASP A 134 9.27 -17.50 9.09
C ASP A 134 8.05 -17.26 9.99
N ILE A 135 6.91 -17.81 9.58
CA ILE A 135 5.62 -17.76 10.29
C ILE A 135 5.26 -19.09 10.97
N SER A 136 6.22 -20.03 11.11
CA SER A 136 5.99 -21.35 11.72
C SER A 136 5.54 -21.28 13.20
N LYS A 137 5.91 -20.20 13.90
CA LYS A 137 5.46 -19.89 15.27
C LYS A 137 4.70 -18.55 15.31
N GLY A 138 3.96 -18.25 14.25
CA GLY A 138 3.36 -16.95 14.03
C GLY A 138 4.42 -15.85 13.91
N LEU A 139 4.11 -14.65 14.39
CA LEU A 139 5.02 -13.50 14.24
C LEU A 139 6.24 -13.57 15.16
N GLN A 140 6.27 -14.49 16.14
CA GLN A 140 7.40 -14.66 17.05
C GLN A 140 8.65 -15.25 16.37
N SER A 141 8.48 -16.03 15.29
CA SER A 141 9.60 -16.61 14.51
C SER A 141 10.19 -15.67 13.46
N THR A 142 9.69 -14.43 13.36
CA THR A 142 10.14 -13.49 12.33
C THR A 142 11.49 -12.80 12.64
N GLY A 143 12.01 -12.96 13.86
CA GLY A 143 13.30 -12.38 14.27
C GLY A 143 13.21 -10.90 14.65
N ASN A 144 14.35 -10.21 14.66
CA ASN A 144 14.40 -8.79 15.04
C ASN A 144 13.89 -7.89 13.92
N ALA A 145 13.65 -6.62 14.25
CA ALA A 145 13.34 -5.61 13.24
C ALA A 145 14.58 -5.32 12.38
N PHE A 146 14.49 -5.63 11.08
CA PHE A 146 15.44 -5.23 10.04
C PHE A 146 15.31 -3.73 9.72
N PHE A 147 14.07 -3.23 9.66
CA PHE A 147 13.77 -1.82 9.44
C PHE A 147 12.53 -1.42 10.24
N LYS A 148 12.58 -0.25 10.91
CA LYS A 148 11.44 0.30 11.66
C LYS A 148 10.98 1.57 10.97
N PHE A 149 9.68 1.66 10.70
CA PHE A 149 9.10 2.91 10.22
C PHE A 149 9.08 3.93 11.38
N PRO A 150 9.46 5.20 11.13
CA PRO A 150 9.59 6.20 12.19
C PRO A 150 8.22 6.68 12.70
N GLU A 151 7.19 6.59 11.87
CA GLU A 151 5.84 7.03 12.17
C GLU A 151 4.97 5.86 12.64
N THR A 152 3.94 6.17 13.41
CA THR A 152 2.92 5.19 13.81
C THR A 152 1.72 5.28 12.88
N LEU A 153 1.18 4.13 12.51
CA LEU A 153 -0.07 4.05 11.76
C LEU A 153 -1.25 4.23 12.72
N LYS A 154 -2.03 5.29 12.52
CA LYS A 154 -3.25 5.52 13.30
C LYS A 154 -4.41 4.73 12.69
N CYS A 155 -5.01 3.86 13.49
CA CYS A 155 -6.17 3.04 13.12
C CYS A 155 -7.39 3.48 13.93
N LEU A 156 -8.50 3.72 13.25
CA LEU A 156 -9.74 4.26 13.82
C LEU A 156 -10.91 3.31 13.59
N LYS A 157 -11.73 3.12 14.63
CA LYS A 157 -12.99 2.39 14.53
C LYS A 157 -14.02 3.21 13.76
N GLN A 158 -14.54 2.61 12.70
CA GLN A 158 -15.59 3.18 11.86
C GLN A 158 -16.98 2.92 12.45
N ALA A 159 -18.01 3.54 11.87
CA ALA A 159 -19.39 3.45 12.35
C ALA A 159 -19.97 2.02 12.25
N ASP A 160 -19.51 1.23 11.28
CA ASP A 160 -19.87 -0.17 11.09
C ASP A 160 -19.12 -1.14 12.02
N GLY A 161 -18.21 -0.62 12.85
CA GLY A 161 -17.41 -1.36 13.81
C GLY A 161 -16.06 -1.83 13.30
N ILE A 162 -15.75 -1.68 12.01
CA ILE A 162 -14.48 -2.07 11.42
C ILE A 162 -13.39 -1.06 11.78
N VAL A 163 -12.18 -1.52 12.05
CA VAL A 163 -11.03 -0.63 12.26
C VAL A 163 -10.29 -0.44 10.94
N THR A 164 -10.15 0.81 10.54
CA THR A 164 -9.44 1.18 9.32
C THR A 164 -8.25 2.08 9.62
N GLY A 165 -7.22 1.98 8.79
CA GLY A 165 -6.01 2.77 8.88
C GLY A 165 -5.33 2.82 7.52
N HIS A 166 -4.70 3.94 7.21
CA HIS A 166 -3.94 4.08 5.97
C HIS A 166 -2.68 4.88 6.22
N ALA A 167 -1.56 4.40 5.68
CA ALA A 167 -0.30 5.13 5.65
C ALA A 167 0.39 4.93 4.31
N PHE A 168 1.11 5.96 3.89
CA PHE A 168 1.96 5.91 2.72
C PHE A 168 3.35 6.38 3.11
N TRP A 169 4.30 5.45 3.12
CA TRP A 169 5.67 5.72 3.60
C TRP A 169 6.72 5.30 2.59
N SER A 170 7.95 5.76 2.82
CA SER A 170 9.12 5.36 2.04
C SER A 170 10.23 4.83 2.92
N GLY A 171 10.98 3.86 2.42
CA GLY A 171 12.20 3.33 3.03
C GLY A 171 13.36 3.31 2.04
N SER A 172 14.56 3.50 2.57
CA SER A 172 15.80 3.44 1.78
C SER A 172 16.28 2.00 1.65
N MET A 173 15.68 1.26 0.71
CA MET A 173 15.96 -0.15 0.45
C MET A 173 15.46 -0.54 -0.95
N LYS A 174 15.94 -1.67 -1.46
CA LYS A 174 15.47 -2.29 -2.69
C LYS A 174 14.41 -3.35 -2.39
N ALA A 175 13.46 -3.56 -3.30
CA ALA A 175 12.41 -4.55 -3.13
C ALA A 175 12.96 -5.96 -2.90
N TRP A 176 14.04 -6.34 -3.61
CA TRP A 176 14.65 -7.66 -3.47
C TRP A 176 15.35 -7.89 -2.12
N GLU A 177 15.72 -6.84 -1.38
CA GLU A 177 16.33 -6.96 -0.05
C GLU A 177 15.32 -7.35 1.03
N ILE A 178 14.04 -7.11 0.75
CA ILE A 178 12.93 -7.32 1.69
C ILE A 178 11.98 -8.43 1.28
N ILE A 179 11.94 -8.82 0.00
CA ILE A 179 11.18 -10.01 -0.43
C ILE A 179 11.66 -11.25 0.35
N GLY A 180 10.72 -11.99 0.92
CA GLY A 180 10.98 -13.16 1.78
C GLY A 180 11.19 -12.83 3.26
N ARG A 181 11.24 -11.55 3.63
CA ARG A 181 11.12 -11.08 5.02
C ARG A 181 9.64 -10.96 5.41
N SER A 182 9.36 -10.44 6.60
CA SER A 182 7.99 -10.14 7.03
C SER A 182 7.79 -8.68 7.37
N ILE A 183 6.55 -8.19 7.23
CA ILE A 183 6.10 -6.93 7.83
C ILE A 183 5.24 -7.29 9.04
N VAL A 184 5.49 -6.61 10.16
CA VAL A 184 4.75 -6.76 11.41
C VAL A 184 4.23 -5.39 11.85
N LEU A 185 2.94 -5.34 12.15
CA LEU A 185 2.28 -4.22 12.80
C LEU A 185 1.96 -4.62 14.22
N LYS A 186 2.33 -3.77 15.17
CA LYS A 186 2.09 -3.99 16.60
C LYS A 186 1.38 -2.81 17.21
N GLU A 187 0.24 -3.07 17.83
CA GLU A 187 -0.53 -2.10 18.60
C GLU A 187 0.31 -1.52 19.75
N LEU A 188 0.27 -0.20 19.88
CA LEU A 188 0.90 0.55 20.96
C LEU A 188 -0.15 0.83 22.04
N THR A 189 -0.18 -0.05 23.05
CA THR A 189 -1.07 0.06 24.21
C THR A 189 -0.28 -0.02 25.51
N THR A 190 -0.85 0.55 26.58
CA THR A 190 -0.34 0.41 27.95
C THR A 190 -0.85 -0.86 28.63
N ASP A 191 -1.88 -1.50 28.07
CA ASP A 191 -2.66 -2.55 28.72
C ASP A 191 -2.14 -3.95 28.35
N GLY A 192 -0.83 -4.16 28.52
CA GLY A 192 -0.18 -5.45 28.26
C GLY A 192 0.38 -5.59 26.84
N PRO A 193 0.60 -6.83 26.35
CA PRO A 193 1.11 -7.05 25.01
C PRO A 193 0.03 -6.68 23.97
N GLY A 194 0.25 -5.58 23.24
CA GLY A 194 -0.63 -5.15 22.16
C GLY A 194 -0.77 -6.19 21.05
N LYS A 195 -1.89 -6.14 20.33
CA LYS A 195 -2.17 -7.06 19.22
C LYS A 195 -1.14 -6.91 18.10
N GLU A 196 -0.72 -8.03 17.52
CA GLU A 196 0.22 -8.09 16.40
C GLU A 196 -0.44 -8.74 15.18
N ILE A 197 -0.27 -8.10 14.03
CA ILE A 197 -0.63 -8.65 12.72
C ILE A 197 0.58 -8.53 11.80
N GLY A 198 0.67 -9.39 10.80
CA GLY A 198 1.80 -9.35 9.89
C GLY A 198 1.67 -10.31 8.74
N GLY A 199 2.75 -10.48 7.99
CA GLY A 199 2.79 -11.45 6.91
C GLY A 199 4.13 -11.42 6.18
N VAL A 200 4.33 -12.41 5.32
CA VAL A 200 5.53 -12.52 4.48
C VAL A 200 5.44 -11.57 3.29
N ILE A 201 6.52 -10.84 3.03
CA ILE A 201 6.66 -10.01 1.84
C ILE A 201 6.85 -10.92 0.63
N ALA A 202 5.80 -11.06 -0.17
CA ALA A 202 5.80 -11.85 -1.39
C ALA A 202 6.08 -10.99 -2.62
N ARG A 203 6.64 -11.60 -3.66
CA ARG A 203 6.79 -10.94 -4.96
C ARG A 203 5.41 -10.58 -5.50
N SER A 204 5.29 -9.37 -6.03
CA SER A 204 4.15 -8.97 -6.83
C SER A 204 4.62 -8.70 -8.25
N ALA A 205 3.73 -8.96 -9.20
CA ALA A 205 3.92 -8.47 -10.55
C ALA A 205 4.02 -6.94 -10.55
N GLY A 206 4.91 -6.40 -11.40
CA GLY A 206 4.96 -4.96 -11.66
C GLY A 206 3.68 -4.45 -12.32
N ALA A 207 3.54 -3.11 -12.41
CA ALA A 207 2.36 -2.42 -12.95
C ALA A 207 1.83 -2.96 -14.29
N TRP A 208 2.72 -3.52 -15.10
CA TRP A 208 2.46 -4.01 -16.46
C TRP A 208 2.59 -5.53 -16.61
N GLU A 209 2.94 -6.26 -15.54
CA GLU A 209 3.21 -7.69 -15.60
C GLU A 209 1.98 -8.55 -15.25
N ASN A 210 0.91 -7.97 -14.70
CA ASN A 210 -0.28 -8.72 -14.29
C ASN A 210 -1.59 -7.94 -14.46
N ASP A 211 -2.34 -8.31 -15.50
CA ASP A 211 -3.69 -7.83 -15.82
C ASP A 211 -4.80 -8.51 -14.98
N LYS A 212 -4.46 -9.26 -13.92
CA LYS A 212 -5.47 -9.90 -13.06
C LYS A 212 -6.27 -8.83 -12.29
N GLN A 213 -7.53 -8.68 -12.68
CA GLN A 213 -8.50 -7.81 -12.02
C GLN A 213 -9.17 -8.44 -10.80
N VAL A 214 -9.11 -9.77 -10.65
CA VAL A 214 -9.86 -10.56 -9.66
C VAL A 214 -8.90 -11.44 -8.85
N CYS A 215 -9.04 -11.43 -7.52
CA CYS A 215 -8.35 -12.35 -6.63
C CYS A 215 -9.23 -13.59 -6.34
N ALA A 216 -8.65 -14.78 -6.41
CA ALA A 216 -9.37 -16.04 -6.21
C ALA A 216 -9.77 -16.30 -4.73
N CYS A 217 -9.27 -15.51 -3.78
CA CYS A 217 -9.54 -15.70 -2.36
C CYS A 217 -10.88 -15.05 -1.91
N THR A 218 -11.38 -14.07 -2.66
CA THR A 218 -12.65 -13.36 -2.38
C THR A 218 -13.59 -13.34 -3.59
N GLY A 219 -13.09 -13.57 -4.80
CA GLY A 219 -13.83 -13.39 -6.06
C GLY A 219 -14.13 -11.92 -6.38
N LYS A 220 -13.61 -10.99 -5.58
CA LYS A 220 -13.83 -9.55 -5.73
C LYS A 220 -12.67 -8.91 -6.48
N THR A 221 -12.96 -7.83 -7.17
CA THR A 221 -11.96 -6.95 -7.79
C THR A 221 -11.30 -6.07 -6.74
N VAL A 222 -10.08 -5.61 -6.98
CA VAL A 222 -9.39 -4.62 -6.11
C VAL A 222 -10.27 -3.39 -5.83
N TRP A 223 -11.09 -3.02 -6.81
CA TRP A 223 -12.06 -1.93 -6.70
C TRP A 223 -13.24 -2.26 -5.80
N GLN A 224 -13.73 -3.50 -5.82
CA GLN A 224 -14.78 -3.96 -4.92
C GLN A 224 -14.26 -4.07 -3.49
N GLU A 225 -13.04 -4.56 -3.27
CA GLU A 225 -12.44 -4.59 -1.93
C GLU A 225 -12.26 -3.17 -1.35
N ARG A 226 -11.87 -2.21 -2.20
CA ARG A 226 -11.74 -0.80 -1.79
C ARG A 226 -13.07 -0.06 -1.72
N LYS A 227 -14.07 -0.43 -2.52
CA LYS A 227 -15.44 0.12 -2.47
C LYS A 227 -16.18 -0.39 -1.25
N ASP A 228 -16.03 -1.66 -0.89
CA ASP A 228 -16.52 -2.21 0.37
C ASP A 228 -15.91 -1.43 1.55
N ALA A 229 -14.60 -1.14 1.49
CA ALA A 229 -13.92 -0.30 2.49
C ALA A 229 -14.36 1.18 2.50
N ARG A 230 -14.96 1.70 1.42
CA ARG A 230 -15.42 3.11 1.31
C ARG A 230 -16.94 3.28 1.51
N GLU A 231 -17.77 2.33 1.08
CA GLU A 231 -19.24 2.35 1.21
C GLU A 231 -19.71 2.07 2.64
N GLN A 232 -18.82 1.54 3.48
CA GLN A 232 -18.97 1.49 4.92
C GLN A 232 -18.82 2.86 5.63
N ASN A 233 -18.62 3.95 4.85
CA ASN A 233 -18.86 5.38 5.13
C ASN A 233 -18.48 5.92 6.54
N ILE A 234 -17.37 6.65 6.58
CA ILE A 234 -17.25 7.90 7.35
C ILE A 234 -17.17 9.07 6.37
N ASN A 235 -17.96 10.12 6.63
CA ASN A 235 -17.69 11.50 6.19
C ASN A 235 -16.39 12.01 6.82
#